data_AF-A0A1H9H1Z0-F1
#
_entry.id   AF-A0A1H9H1Z0-F1
#
_cell.length_a   1.000
_cell.length_b   1.000
_cell.length_c   1.000
_cell.angle_alpha   90.00
_cell.angle_beta   90.00
_cell.angle_gamma   90.00
#
_symmetry.space_group_name_H-M   'P 1'
#
loop_
_entity.id
_entity.type
_entity.pdbx_description
1 polymer ?
#
loop_
_entity_poly.entity_id
_entity_poly.type
_entity_poly.pdbx_seq_one_letter_code
_entity_poly.pdbx_strand_id
1 'polypeptide(L)'
;MKQIYLLLLLLASTIGYSQTNGISYQALILNPNPQKMPGINEANTALANQKICLQFVIQDEQKQVEYQETLSTTTDELGMVNVIIGSGSQTGGYAIDFKSVSWNAAIKTLNVGVNISGSCGAFTEISDQIFNSVPFAFSAENVTGIVAIENGGTNASNVIDAKINLNLGNVDNTSDLNKPVSTAAQTALNLKENVANKSTAIITDGASNTKYPSVKAIKDYVDDSVFASYNTISDEVDATQAGAGLANDGTYIKNTTANYIAAATDLNDADNKLDLQAKANADAIATEKTRATSAETTLQTNIDAEATAARAAELVNSDAIGTEKTRATGIEGNIQSELDITQTGAGLAADGTYSANGATNYMKTSASLVAA
;
A
#
# COMPACT_ATOMS: atom_id res chain seq x y z
N MET A 1 -53.31 29.17 -42.32
CA MET A 1 -53.49 30.30 -43.26
C MET A 1 -53.60 31.68 -42.59
N LYS A 2 -54.27 31.86 -41.43
CA LYS A 2 -54.37 33.18 -40.76
C LYS A 2 -53.03 33.79 -40.28
N GLN A 3 -52.02 32.99 -39.95
CA GLN A 3 -50.72 33.50 -39.48
C GLN A 3 -49.77 33.98 -40.61
N ILE A 4 -49.94 33.51 -41.85
CA ILE A 4 -49.14 33.98 -43.00
C ILE A 4 -49.59 35.38 -43.43
N TYR A 5 -50.90 35.66 -43.41
CA TYR A 5 -51.41 37.01 -43.70
C TYR A 5 -51.00 38.05 -42.65
N LEU A 6 -50.87 37.66 -41.38
CA LEU A 6 -50.40 38.55 -40.32
C LEU A 6 -48.91 38.87 -40.48
N LEU A 7 -48.09 37.90 -40.89
CA LEU A 7 -46.67 38.09 -41.19
C LEU A 7 -46.46 39.00 -42.40
N LEU A 8 -47.28 38.83 -43.45
CA LEU A 8 -47.26 39.69 -44.65
C LEU A 8 -47.75 41.12 -44.35
N LEU A 9 -48.74 41.27 -43.46
CA LEU A 9 -49.22 42.59 -43.01
C LEU A 9 -48.18 43.30 -42.13
N LEU A 10 -47.43 42.57 -41.29
CA LEU A 10 -46.34 43.12 -40.47
C LEU A 10 -45.10 43.47 -41.31
N LEU A 11 -44.79 42.71 -42.36
CA LEU A 11 -43.74 43.10 -43.31
C LEU A 11 -44.13 44.32 -44.14
N ALA A 12 -45.41 44.47 -44.52
CA ALA A 12 -45.87 45.63 -45.28
C ALA A 12 -45.88 46.93 -44.44
N SER A 13 -46.14 46.86 -43.13
CA SER A 13 -46.17 48.04 -42.25
C SER A 13 -44.79 48.57 -41.84
N THR A 14 -43.72 47.79 -42.03
CA THR A 14 -42.34 48.21 -41.70
C THR A 14 -41.64 48.98 -42.83
N ILE A 15 -42.26 49.06 -44.01
CA ILE A 15 -41.73 49.82 -45.17
C ILE A 15 -42.27 51.27 -45.19
N GLY A 16 -43.29 51.59 -44.38
CA GLY A 16 -43.98 52.89 -44.39
C GLY A 16 -43.46 53.96 -43.41
N TYR A 17 -42.54 53.61 -42.49
CA TYR A 17 -42.04 54.52 -41.45
C TYR A 17 -40.51 54.49 -41.31
N SER A 18 -39.79 54.27 -42.41
CA SER A 18 -38.36 54.50 -42.44
C SER A 18 -38.09 56.01 -42.56
N GLN A 19 -37.20 56.54 -41.72
CA GLN A 19 -36.76 57.94 -41.84
C GLN A 19 -36.11 58.13 -43.21
N THR A 20 -36.70 58.96 -44.06
CA THR A 20 -36.16 59.23 -45.40
C THR A 20 -34.87 60.04 -45.23
N ASN A 21 -33.74 59.43 -45.59
CA ASN A 21 -32.47 60.15 -45.70
C ASN A 21 -32.64 61.20 -46.79
N GLY A 22 -32.63 62.48 -46.42
CA GLY A 22 -32.87 63.57 -47.34
C GLY A 22 -32.54 64.92 -46.72
N ILE A 23 -32.46 65.95 -47.57
CA ILE A 23 -32.14 67.32 -47.15
C ILE A 23 -33.42 68.14 -47.16
N SER A 24 -33.78 68.74 -46.03
CA SER A 24 -34.93 69.65 -45.97
C SER A 24 -34.66 70.90 -46.80
N TYR A 25 -35.57 71.22 -47.72
CA TYR A 25 -35.49 72.37 -48.60
C TYR A 25 -36.75 73.21 -48.50
N GLN A 26 -36.57 74.52 -48.34
CA GLN A 26 -37.65 75.50 -48.28
C GLN A 26 -37.38 76.66 -49.23
N ALA A 27 -38.38 77.06 -50.00
CA ALA A 27 -38.29 78.20 -50.90
C ALA A 27 -39.63 78.93 -51.06
N LEU A 28 -39.58 80.21 -51.39
CA LEU A 28 -40.72 81.03 -51.79
C LEU A 28 -40.74 81.14 -53.32
N ILE A 29 -41.81 80.69 -53.96
CA ILE A 29 -41.97 80.71 -55.42
C ILE A 29 -42.81 81.92 -55.82
N LEU A 30 -42.23 82.79 -56.65
CA LEU A 30 -42.89 83.99 -57.17
C LEU A 30 -43.41 83.75 -58.58
N ASN A 31 -44.56 84.35 -58.90
CA ASN A 31 -45.15 84.26 -60.22
C ASN A 31 -44.36 85.13 -61.22
N PRO A 32 -43.79 84.54 -62.28
CA PRO A 32 -43.04 85.30 -63.29
C PRO A 32 -43.93 86.15 -64.19
N ASN A 33 -45.26 85.93 -64.19
CA ASN A 33 -46.21 86.72 -64.96
C ASN A 33 -46.95 87.71 -64.03
N PRO A 34 -46.82 89.03 -64.23
CA PRO A 34 -47.51 90.02 -63.41
C PRO A 34 -49.03 89.86 -63.52
N GLN A 35 -49.71 89.76 -62.37
CA GLN A 35 -51.17 89.77 -62.32
C GLN A 35 -51.66 91.17 -62.70
N LYS A 36 -52.42 91.29 -63.79
CA LYS A 36 -53.02 92.57 -64.21
C LYS A 36 -54.24 92.87 -63.34
N MET A 37 -54.05 93.62 -62.26
CA MET A 37 -55.14 94.31 -61.57
C MET A 37 -55.39 95.67 -62.26
N PRO A 38 -56.64 96.16 -62.37
CA PRO A 38 -56.91 97.46 -62.98
C PRO A 38 -56.18 98.59 -62.22
N GLY A 39 -55.18 99.21 -62.85
CA GLY A 39 -54.53 100.44 -62.37
C GLY A 39 -53.10 100.32 -61.83
N ILE A 40 -52.59 99.12 -61.49
CA ILE A 40 -51.19 98.90 -61.06
C ILE A 40 -50.73 97.50 -61.53
N ASN A 41 -49.54 97.41 -62.13
CA ASN A 41 -48.88 96.13 -62.40
C ASN A 41 -47.98 95.78 -61.21
N GLU A 42 -48.36 94.79 -60.41
CA GLU A 42 -47.49 94.24 -59.35
C GLU A 42 -46.61 93.15 -59.97
N ALA A 43 -45.30 93.41 -60.11
CA ALA A 43 -44.33 92.39 -60.48
C ALA A 43 -43.98 91.54 -59.25
N ASN A 44 -43.83 90.22 -59.43
CA ASN A 44 -43.36 89.27 -58.41
C ASN A 44 -44.32 88.95 -57.25
N THR A 45 -45.61 88.77 -57.52
CA THR A 45 -46.57 88.25 -56.53
C THR A 45 -46.28 86.77 -56.22
N ALA A 46 -46.47 86.34 -54.96
CA ALA A 46 -46.34 84.93 -54.58
C ALA A 46 -47.25 84.01 -55.43
N LEU A 47 -46.70 82.88 -55.89
CA LEU A 47 -47.46 81.89 -56.65
C LEU A 47 -48.26 81.01 -55.67
N ALA A 48 -49.41 81.50 -55.19
CA ALA A 48 -50.17 80.83 -54.14
C ALA A 48 -51.05 79.67 -54.66
N ASN A 49 -51.12 78.55 -53.91
CA ASN A 49 -52.01 77.40 -54.14
C ASN A 49 -51.92 76.76 -55.54
N GLN A 50 -50.76 76.80 -56.18
CA GLN A 50 -50.55 76.26 -57.52
C GLN A 50 -49.68 75.01 -57.48
N LYS A 51 -50.04 74.03 -58.31
CA LYS A 51 -49.22 72.83 -58.51
C LYS A 51 -47.98 73.21 -59.32
N ILE A 52 -46.81 72.94 -58.76
CA ILE A 52 -45.51 73.15 -59.39
C ILE A 52 -44.73 71.83 -59.44
N CYS A 53 -43.70 71.78 -60.27
CA CYS A 53 -42.71 70.72 -60.22
C CYS A 53 -41.32 71.32 -59.99
N LEU A 54 -40.62 70.84 -58.97
CA LEU A 54 -39.24 71.20 -58.65
C LEU A 54 -38.30 70.14 -59.23
N GLN A 55 -37.15 70.59 -59.70
CA GLN A 55 -36.03 69.75 -60.08
C GLN A 55 -34.86 70.08 -59.18
N PHE A 56 -34.31 69.07 -58.52
CA PHE A 56 -33.09 69.18 -57.74
C PHE A 56 -31.98 68.45 -58.49
N VAL A 57 -30.89 69.15 -58.75
CA VAL A 57 -29.72 68.62 -59.43
C VAL A 57 -28.52 68.83 -58.51
N ILE A 58 -27.94 67.74 -58.03
CA ILE A 58 -26.66 67.74 -57.34
C ILE A 58 -25.59 67.53 -58.39
N GLN A 59 -24.69 68.50 -58.52
CA GLN A 59 -23.58 68.45 -59.44
C GLN A 59 -22.26 68.30 -58.70
N ASP A 60 -21.32 67.59 -59.32
CA ASP A 60 -19.95 67.47 -58.84
C ASP A 60 -19.11 68.72 -59.18
N GLU A 61 -17.84 68.71 -58.76
CA GLU A 61 -16.88 69.79 -59.02
C GLU A 61 -16.63 70.02 -60.53
N GLN A 62 -16.92 69.03 -61.39
CA GLN A 62 -16.84 69.12 -62.84
C GLN A 62 -18.18 69.51 -63.50
N LYS A 63 -19.17 69.90 -62.68
CA LYS A 63 -20.55 70.24 -63.09
C LYS A 63 -21.30 69.10 -63.77
N GLN A 64 -20.87 67.85 -63.59
CA GLN A 64 -21.63 66.69 -64.04
C GLN A 64 -22.74 66.40 -63.04
N VAL A 65 -23.89 65.95 -63.53
CA VAL A 65 -25.01 65.58 -62.68
C VAL A 65 -24.67 64.28 -61.94
N GLU A 66 -24.47 64.37 -60.63
CA GLU A 66 -24.30 63.21 -59.76
C GLU A 66 -25.64 62.60 -59.42
N TYR A 67 -26.60 63.44 -59.03
CA TYR A 67 -27.95 63.02 -58.70
C TYR A 67 -28.95 64.06 -59.16
N GLN A 68 -30.03 63.63 -59.81
CA GLN A 68 -31.11 64.51 -60.20
C GLN A 68 -32.46 63.87 -59.90
N GLU A 69 -33.34 64.63 -59.28
CA GLU A 69 -34.72 64.23 -59.02
C GLU A 69 -35.72 65.32 -59.41
N THR A 70 -36.94 64.88 -59.68
CA THR A 70 -38.10 65.77 -59.85
C THR A 70 -39.13 65.48 -58.78
N LEU A 71 -39.71 66.54 -58.22
CA LEU A 71 -40.69 66.47 -57.15
C LEU A 71 -41.84 67.43 -57.45
N SER A 72 -43.03 66.86 -57.63
CA SER A 72 -44.26 67.65 -57.75
C SER A 72 -44.79 68.02 -56.37
N THR A 73 -45.09 69.30 -56.16
CA THR A 73 -45.70 69.81 -54.93
C THR A 73 -46.67 70.94 -55.24
N THR A 74 -47.44 71.38 -54.26
CA THR A 74 -48.33 72.54 -54.36
C THR A 74 -47.79 73.63 -53.45
N THR A 75 -47.68 74.85 -53.96
CA THR A 75 -47.31 76.01 -53.14
C THR A 75 -48.41 76.33 -52.12
N ASP A 76 -48.04 76.84 -50.95
CA ASP A 76 -49.02 77.28 -49.94
C ASP A 76 -49.67 78.64 -50.30
N GLU A 77 -50.51 79.17 -49.42
CA GLU A 77 -51.18 80.47 -49.59
C GLU A 77 -50.20 81.65 -49.72
N LEU A 78 -48.97 81.49 -49.25
CA LEU A 78 -47.90 82.48 -49.32
C LEU A 78 -46.89 82.17 -50.44
N GLY A 79 -47.11 81.13 -51.25
CA GLY A 79 -46.22 80.72 -52.33
C GLY A 79 -45.01 79.89 -51.88
N MET A 80 -44.95 79.44 -50.63
CA MET A 80 -43.83 78.64 -50.12
C MET A 80 -43.98 77.16 -50.44
N VAL A 81 -42.84 76.49 -50.53
CA VAL A 81 -42.71 75.04 -50.61
C VAL A 81 -41.79 74.53 -49.52
N ASN A 82 -42.16 73.41 -48.91
CA ASN A 82 -41.32 72.67 -47.97
C ASN A 82 -41.28 71.22 -48.44
N VAL A 83 -40.10 70.78 -48.86
CA VAL A 83 -39.90 69.46 -49.47
C VAL A 83 -38.59 68.85 -48.98
N ILE A 84 -38.45 67.54 -49.13
CA ILE A 84 -37.22 66.82 -48.76
C ILE A 84 -36.54 66.37 -50.05
N ILE A 85 -35.32 66.86 -50.29
CA ILE A 85 -34.47 66.41 -51.38
C ILE A 85 -34.05 64.96 -51.11
N GLY A 86 -34.21 64.07 -52.09
CA GLY A 86 -34.01 62.63 -52.00
C GLY A 86 -35.31 61.83 -51.81
N SER A 87 -36.47 62.51 -51.77
CA SER A 87 -37.80 61.89 -51.72
C SER A 87 -38.55 61.94 -53.06
N GLY A 88 -37.96 62.58 -54.08
CA GLY A 88 -38.55 62.72 -55.40
C GLY A 88 -38.36 61.49 -56.28
N SER A 89 -38.84 61.58 -57.52
CA SER A 89 -38.52 60.59 -58.55
C SER A 89 -37.19 60.94 -59.20
N GLN A 90 -36.21 60.04 -59.10
CA GLN A 90 -34.92 60.24 -59.75
C GLN A 90 -35.11 60.28 -61.28
N THR A 91 -34.57 61.32 -61.91
CA THR A 91 -34.69 61.56 -63.36
C THR A 91 -33.33 61.63 -64.07
N GLY A 92 -32.23 61.60 -63.33
CA GLY A 92 -30.89 61.58 -63.88
C GLY A 92 -29.78 61.43 -62.83
N GLY A 93 -28.54 61.48 -63.31
CA GLY A 93 -27.33 61.35 -62.50
C GLY A 93 -26.67 59.97 -62.59
N TYR A 94 -25.40 59.89 -62.21
CA TYR A 94 -24.65 58.64 -62.16
C TYR A 94 -24.80 57.90 -60.81
N ALA A 95 -25.27 58.56 -59.76
CA ALA A 95 -25.67 57.91 -58.51
C ALA A 95 -26.92 57.05 -58.75
N ILE A 96 -27.00 55.87 -58.16
CA ILE A 96 -28.11 54.93 -58.37
C ILE A 96 -29.36 55.27 -57.55
N ASP A 97 -29.20 56.08 -56.50
CA ASP A 97 -30.24 56.66 -55.63
C ASP A 97 -29.63 57.80 -54.79
N PHE A 98 -30.45 58.50 -53.98
CA PHE A 98 -29.94 59.58 -53.12
C PHE A 98 -28.94 59.10 -52.06
N LYS A 99 -29.04 57.84 -51.61
CA LYS A 99 -28.14 57.27 -50.58
C LYS A 99 -26.74 56.98 -51.10
N SER A 100 -26.62 56.75 -52.41
CA SER A 100 -25.37 56.51 -53.11
C SER A 100 -24.66 57.77 -53.58
N VAL A 101 -25.23 58.96 -53.33
CA VAL A 101 -24.53 60.24 -53.49
C VAL A 101 -23.29 60.23 -52.61
N SER A 102 -22.12 60.50 -53.21
CA SER A 102 -20.84 60.38 -52.52
C SER A 102 -20.55 61.65 -51.72
N TRP A 103 -20.96 61.70 -50.46
CA TRP A 103 -20.68 62.82 -49.54
C TRP A 103 -19.21 62.82 -49.06
N ASN A 104 -18.28 63.04 -49.98
CA ASN A 104 -16.84 63.11 -49.73
C ASN A 104 -16.35 64.57 -49.67
N ALA A 105 -15.03 64.79 -49.66
CA ALA A 105 -14.43 66.12 -49.57
C ALA A 105 -14.53 66.96 -50.87
N ALA A 106 -15.04 66.41 -51.97
CA ALA A 106 -15.19 67.15 -53.23
C ALA A 106 -16.35 68.16 -53.13
N ILE A 107 -16.17 69.32 -53.77
CA ILE A 107 -17.19 70.37 -53.82
C ILE A 107 -18.39 69.84 -54.62
N LYS A 108 -19.59 70.07 -54.08
CA LYS A 108 -20.85 69.78 -54.77
C LYS A 108 -21.74 71.00 -54.77
N THR A 109 -22.50 71.19 -55.84
CA THR A 109 -23.49 72.25 -55.96
C THR A 109 -24.90 71.69 -56.04
N LEU A 110 -25.85 72.39 -55.45
CA LEU A 110 -27.28 72.16 -55.58
C LEU A 110 -27.84 73.21 -56.53
N ASN A 111 -28.19 72.74 -57.72
CA ASN A 111 -28.96 73.51 -58.69
C ASN A 111 -30.44 73.15 -58.56
N VAL A 112 -31.28 74.18 -58.46
CA VAL A 112 -32.74 74.02 -58.28
C VAL A 112 -33.45 74.68 -59.43
N GLY A 113 -34.29 73.90 -60.12
CA GLY A 113 -35.18 74.37 -61.17
C GLY A 113 -36.65 74.26 -60.75
N VAL A 114 -37.50 75.15 -61.28
CA VAL A 114 -38.95 75.11 -61.09
C VAL A 114 -39.71 75.16 -62.41
N ASN A 115 -40.78 74.39 -62.49
CA ASN A 115 -41.82 74.49 -63.50
C ASN A 115 -43.14 74.89 -62.82
N ILE A 116 -43.65 76.07 -63.17
CA ILE A 116 -44.85 76.65 -62.57
C ILE A 116 -46.17 76.17 -63.18
N SER A 117 -46.13 75.39 -64.28
CA SER A 117 -47.34 74.81 -64.89
C SER A 117 -47.68 73.43 -64.32
N GLY A 118 -46.88 72.93 -63.37
CA GLY A 118 -47.08 71.64 -62.72
C GLY A 118 -46.63 70.44 -63.56
N SER A 119 -45.94 70.67 -64.69
CA SER A 119 -45.40 69.62 -65.55
C SER A 119 -43.90 69.41 -65.28
N CYS A 120 -43.47 68.16 -65.09
CA CYS A 120 -42.07 67.84 -64.80
C CYS A 120 -41.25 67.62 -66.09
N GLY A 121 -41.14 68.65 -66.93
CA GLY A 121 -40.45 68.54 -68.23
C GLY A 121 -39.45 69.67 -68.51
N ALA A 122 -39.92 70.92 -68.55
CA ALA A 122 -39.08 72.09 -68.81
C ALA A 122 -38.96 72.94 -67.53
N PHE A 123 -37.77 73.01 -66.95
CA PHE A 123 -37.51 73.71 -65.69
C PHE A 123 -36.79 75.04 -65.94
N THR A 124 -37.14 76.06 -65.15
CA THR A 124 -36.40 77.33 -65.08
C THR A 124 -35.53 77.32 -63.82
N GLU A 125 -34.23 77.56 -63.94
CA GLU A 125 -33.32 77.62 -62.81
C GLU A 125 -33.67 78.79 -61.88
N ILE A 126 -33.70 78.52 -60.57
CA ILE A 126 -34.00 79.50 -59.52
C ILE A 126 -32.90 79.60 -58.45
N SER A 127 -31.99 78.63 -58.37
CA SER A 127 -30.89 78.63 -57.40
C SER A 127 -29.73 77.75 -57.86
N ASP A 128 -28.51 78.19 -57.61
CA ASP A 128 -27.26 77.42 -57.75
C ASP A 128 -26.38 77.73 -56.53
N GLN A 129 -26.25 76.78 -55.59
CA GLN A 129 -25.57 76.98 -54.29
C GLN A 129 -24.61 75.83 -53.97
N ILE A 130 -23.50 76.12 -53.32
CA ILE A 130 -22.52 75.10 -52.89
C ILE A 130 -22.97 74.44 -51.58
N PHE A 131 -22.78 73.13 -51.45
CA PHE A 131 -22.91 72.43 -50.17
C PHE A 131 -21.69 72.70 -49.27
N ASN A 132 -21.92 73.28 -48.09
CA ASN A 132 -20.90 73.45 -47.05
C ASN A 132 -20.99 72.30 -46.03
N SER A 133 -19.85 71.68 -45.68
CA SER A 133 -19.79 70.60 -44.69
C SER A 133 -19.74 71.14 -43.26
N VAL A 134 -20.31 70.38 -42.31
CA VAL A 134 -20.12 70.64 -40.87
C VAL A 134 -18.82 69.98 -40.37
N PRO A 135 -18.03 70.62 -39.48
CA PRO A 135 -16.67 70.17 -39.14
C PRO A 135 -16.54 68.70 -38.69
N PHE A 136 -17.55 68.16 -37.99
CA PHE A 136 -17.49 66.80 -37.44
C PHE A 136 -18.00 65.71 -38.38
N ALA A 137 -18.78 66.05 -39.40
CA ALA A 137 -19.23 65.07 -40.40
C ALA A 137 -18.14 64.74 -41.43
N PHE A 138 -17.13 65.61 -41.56
CA PHE A 138 -16.04 65.49 -42.53
C PHE A 138 -15.08 64.31 -42.25
N SER A 139 -15.07 63.77 -41.01
CA SER A 139 -14.08 62.76 -40.58
C SER A 139 -14.69 61.41 -40.18
N ALA A 140 -15.97 61.18 -40.45
CA ALA A 140 -16.65 59.94 -40.08
C ALA A 140 -16.48 58.88 -41.18
N GLU A 141 -15.60 57.89 -40.96
CA GLU A 141 -15.53 56.66 -41.75
C GLU A 141 -16.30 55.52 -41.07
N ASN A 142 -16.91 54.64 -41.87
CA ASN A 142 -17.52 53.41 -41.34
C ASN A 142 -16.41 52.43 -40.92
N VAL A 143 -16.43 51.96 -39.67
CA VAL A 143 -15.52 50.89 -39.23
C VAL A 143 -15.94 49.57 -39.86
N THR A 144 -15.09 48.97 -40.69
CA THR A 144 -15.28 47.62 -41.24
C THR A 144 -14.05 46.76 -40.96
N GLY A 145 -14.24 45.47 -40.62
CA GLY A 145 -13.14 44.53 -40.34
C GLY A 145 -12.61 44.56 -38.90
N ILE A 146 -11.33 44.19 -38.74
CA ILE A 146 -10.65 44.12 -37.43
C ILE A 146 -10.11 45.52 -37.08
N VAL A 147 -10.48 46.01 -35.89
CA VAL A 147 -9.98 47.28 -35.38
C VAL A 147 -8.54 47.12 -34.90
N ALA A 148 -7.64 47.99 -35.37
CA ALA A 148 -6.27 48.06 -34.87
C ALA A 148 -6.25 48.36 -33.36
N ILE A 149 -5.23 47.88 -32.64
CA ILE A 149 -5.17 47.96 -31.17
C ILE A 149 -5.27 49.41 -30.67
N GLU A 150 -4.64 50.33 -31.38
CA GLU A 150 -4.67 51.78 -31.15
C GLU A 150 -6.09 52.36 -31.08
N ASN A 151 -7.02 51.79 -31.85
CA ASN A 151 -8.40 52.22 -31.95
C ASN A 151 -9.35 51.29 -31.17
N GLY A 152 -8.83 50.24 -30.53
CA GLY A 152 -9.58 49.18 -29.87
C GLY A 152 -10.06 49.50 -28.46
N GLY A 153 -9.95 50.76 -28.01
CA GLY A 153 -10.43 51.19 -26.68
C GLY A 153 -9.62 50.65 -25.49
N THR A 154 -8.45 50.03 -25.75
CA THR A 154 -7.56 49.50 -24.70
C THR A 154 -6.55 50.52 -24.20
N ASN A 155 -6.53 51.74 -24.76
CA ASN A 155 -5.51 52.77 -24.51
C ASN A 155 -4.07 52.24 -24.71
N ALA A 156 -3.89 51.37 -25.69
CA ALA A 156 -2.61 50.76 -26.03
C ALA A 156 -2.42 50.78 -27.55
N SER A 157 -1.17 50.86 -27.99
CA SER A 157 -0.81 50.76 -29.41
C SER A 157 -0.24 49.40 -29.81
N ASN A 158 -0.06 48.50 -28.83
CA ASN A 158 0.50 47.16 -29.05
C ASN A 158 -0.19 46.13 -28.16
N VAL A 159 0.01 44.84 -28.50
CA VAL A 159 -0.62 43.70 -27.81
C VAL A 159 -0.18 43.62 -26.34
N ILE A 160 1.06 43.97 -26.02
CA ILE A 160 1.62 43.82 -24.66
C ILE A 160 0.94 44.81 -23.72
N ASP A 161 0.90 46.08 -24.09
CA ASP A 161 0.25 47.13 -23.29
C ASP A 161 -1.26 46.93 -23.22
N ALA A 162 -1.89 46.45 -24.30
CA ALA A 162 -3.31 46.09 -24.28
C ALA A 162 -3.59 44.98 -23.27
N LYS A 163 -2.73 43.95 -23.19
CA LYS A 163 -2.84 42.90 -22.17
C LYS A 163 -2.64 43.45 -20.76
N ILE A 164 -1.70 44.39 -20.56
CA ILE A 164 -1.47 45.03 -19.25
C ILE A 164 -2.69 45.83 -18.82
N ASN A 165 -3.25 46.66 -19.70
CA ASN A 165 -4.41 47.51 -19.42
C ASN A 165 -5.70 46.71 -19.16
N LEU A 166 -5.77 45.48 -19.66
CA LEU A 166 -6.84 44.52 -19.38
C LEU A 166 -6.54 43.61 -18.17
N ASN A 167 -5.43 43.84 -17.45
CA ASN A 167 -4.95 42.99 -16.34
C ASN A 167 -4.69 41.52 -16.73
N LEU A 168 -4.42 41.26 -18.01
CA LEU A 168 -4.08 39.94 -18.58
C LEU A 168 -2.58 39.72 -18.75
N GLY A 169 -1.73 40.62 -18.23
CA GLY A 169 -0.27 40.56 -18.39
C GLY A 169 0.38 39.27 -17.86
N ASN A 170 -0.26 38.62 -16.88
CA ASN A 170 0.21 37.35 -16.28
C ASN A 170 -0.53 36.12 -16.83
N VAL A 171 -1.49 36.31 -17.75
CA VAL A 171 -2.25 35.21 -18.35
C VAL A 171 -1.43 34.62 -19.49
N ASP A 172 -0.75 33.52 -19.19
CA ASP A 172 -0.04 32.71 -20.17
C ASP A 172 -0.96 31.59 -20.67
N ASN A 173 -1.06 31.41 -21.99
CA ASN A 173 -1.81 30.32 -22.61
C ASN A 173 -0.95 29.05 -22.73
N THR A 174 -0.19 28.76 -21.69
CA THR A 174 0.61 27.54 -21.60
C THR A 174 -0.33 26.35 -21.43
N SER A 175 -0.26 25.39 -22.37
CA SER A 175 -1.03 24.15 -22.31
C SER A 175 -0.75 23.39 -21.02
N ASP A 176 -1.71 22.61 -20.52
CA ASP A 176 -1.54 21.86 -19.26
C ASP A 176 -0.29 20.96 -19.24
N LEU A 177 0.10 20.42 -20.40
CA LEU A 177 1.31 19.62 -20.57
C LEU A 177 2.61 20.41 -20.30
N ASN A 178 2.61 21.70 -20.63
CA ASN A 178 3.78 22.58 -20.52
C ASN A 178 3.76 23.43 -19.24
N LYS A 179 2.71 23.33 -18.41
CA LYS A 179 2.65 24.06 -17.15
C LYS A 179 3.72 23.53 -16.19
N PRO A 180 4.62 24.38 -15.67
CA PRO A 180 5.61 23.94 -14.72
C PRO A 180 4.93 23.47 -13.43
N VAL A 181 5.39 22.34 -12.89
CA VAL A 181 5.04 21.92 -11.53
C VAL A 181 5.73 22.87 -10.54
N SER A 182 5.05 23.20 -9.44
CA SER A 182 5.65 24.04 -8.41
C SER A 182 6.87 23.36 -7.79
N THR A 183 7.87 24.14 -7.37
CA THR A 183 9.09 23.60 -6.72
C THR A 183 8.74 22.75 -5.50
N ALA A 184 7.73 23.16 -4.71
CA ALA A 184 7.26 22.41 -3.55
C ALA A 184 6.68 21.04 -3.94
N ALA A 185 5.85 20.99 -4.99
CA ALA A 185 5.30 19.75 -5.49
C ALA A 185 6.39 18.84 -6.08
N GLN A 186 7.35 19.40 -6.84
CA GLN A 186 8.48 18.64 -7.36
C GLN A 186 9.34 18.05 -6.24
N THR A 187 9.58 18.83 -5.17
CA THR A 187 10.35 18.37 -4.00
C THR A 187 9.64 17.21 -3.31
N ALA A 188 8.32 17.31 -3.10
CA ALA A 188 7.53 16.24 -2.51
C ALA A 188 7.48 14.98 -3.38
N LEU A 189 7.42 15.13 -4.71
CA LEU A 189 7.50 14.04 -5.69
C LEU A 189 8.86 13.34 -5.67
N ASN A 190 9.95 14.10 -5.53
CA ASN A 190 11.31 13.55 -5.47
C ASN A 190 11.57 12.71 -4.20
N LEU A 191 10.79 12.91 -3.13
CA LEU A 191 10.84 12.09 -1.93
C LEU A 191 10.07 10.77 -2.05
N LYS A 192 9.21 10.63 -3.08
CA LYS A 192 8.52 9.37 -3.35
C LYS A 192 9.49 8.40 -4.01
N GLU A 193 9.31 7.12 -3.70
CA GLU A 193 10.09 6.05 -4.31
C GLU A 193 9.81 5.97 -5.82
N ASN A 194 10.86 5.96 -6.63
CA ASN A 194 10.76 5.92 -8.08
C ASN A 194 10.30 4.52 -8.54
N VAL A 195 9.29 4.43 -9.41
CA VAL A 195 8.81 3.15 -9.95
C VAL A 195 9.92 2.37 -10.66
N ALA A 196 10.87 3.06 -11.29
CA ALA A 196 12.03 2.43 -11.94
C ALA A 196 12.96 1.70 -10.95
N ASN A 197 12.87 2.03 -9.66
CA ASN A 197 13.65 1.39 -8.63
C ASN A 197 13.02 0.06 -8.16
N LYS A 198 11.77 -0.28 -8.58
CA LYS A 198 11.02 -1.43 -8.05
C LYS A 198 11.86 -2.70 -8.16
N SER A 199 12.09 -3.34 -7.01
CA SER A 199 12.83 -4.59 -6.96
C SER A 199 12.10 -5.66 -7.78
N THR A 200 12.84 -6.30 -8.68
CA THR A 200 12.37 -7.48 -9.42
C THR A 200 13.11 -8.75 -8.99
N ALA A 201 14.22 -8.61 -8.25
CA ALA A 201 14.95 -9.73 -7.67
C ALA A 201 15.66 -9.34 -6.36
N ILE A 202 15.27 -10.00 -5.26
CA ILE A 202 15.78 -9.73 -3.90
C ILE A 202 17.30 -9.90 -3.81
N ILE A 203 17.86 -10.90 -4.51
CA ILE A 203 19.30 -11.21 -4.44
C ILE A 203 20.14 -10.08 -5.04
N THR A 204 19.72 -9.52 -6.18
CA THR A 204 20.48 -8.47 -6.87
C THR A 204 20.26 -7.10 -6.25
N ASP A 205 19.04 -6.81 -5.79
CA ASP A 205 18.67 -5.47 -5.31
C ASP A 205 18.92 -5.30 -3.80
N GLY A 206 19.03 -6.40 -3.05
CA GLY A 206 19.15 -6.39 -1.58
C GLY A 206 20.46 -5.83 -1.01
N ALA A 207 21.44 -5.46 -1.84
CA ALA A 207 22.64 -4.73 -1.39
C ALA A 207 22.52 -3.20 -1.55
N SER A 208 21.48 -2.71 -2.22
CA SER A 208 21.35 -1.32 -2.63
C SER A 208 20.50 -0.49 -1.66
N ASN A 209 20.96 0.72 -1.35
CA ASN A 209 20.18 1.76 -0.66
C ASN A 209 19.49 2.74 -1.62
N THR A 210 19.66 2.57 -2.93
CA THR A 210 19.11 3.50 -3.95
C THR A 210 17.90 2.91 -4.64
N LYS A 211 17.96 1.61 -5.00
CA LYS A 211 16.80 0.81 -5.36
C LYS A 211 16.12 0.25 -4.11
N TYR A 212 15.00 0.85 -3.69
CA TYR A 212 14.12 0.40 -2.59
C TYR A 212 14.86 -0.05 -1.30
N PRO A 213 15.25 0.90 -0.42
CA PRO A 213 15.93 0.63 0.86
C PRO A 213 15.27 -0.44 1.75
N SER A 214 13.95 -0.65 1.61
CA SER A 214 13.21 -1.65 2.39
C SER A 214 13.61 -3.10 2.06
N VAL A 215 14.02 -3.40 0.82
CA VAL A 215 14.45 -4.76 0.44
C VAL A 215 15.75 -5.12 1.15
N LYS A 216 16.72 -4.19 1.18
CA LYS A 216 17.95 -4.37 1.95
C LYS A 216 17.65 -4.58 3.43
N ALA A 217 16.81 -3.76 4.04
CA ALA A 217 16.46 -3.89 5.45
C ALA A 217 15.84 -5.26 5.78
N ILE A 218 14.92 -5.74 4.93
CA ILE A 218 14.31 -7.07 5.10
C ILE A 218 15.34 -8.18 4.87
N LYS A 219 16.18 -8.05 3.84
CA LYS A 219 17.23 -9.04 3.54
C LYS A 219 18.22 -9.14 4.69
N ASP A 220 18.73 -8.03 5.21
CA ASP A 220 19.65 -8.01 6.34
C ASP A 220 19.00 -8.69 7.57
N TYR A 221 17.75 -8.34 7.89
CA TYR A 221 17.02 -8.97 9.01
C TYR A 221 16.85 -10.48 8.81
N VAL A 222 16.48 -10.92 7.61
CA VAL A 222 16.31 -12.35 7.30
C VAL A 222 17.66 -13.07 7.34
N ASP A 223 18.71 -12.52 6.72
CA ASP A 223 20.03 -13.11 6.71
C ASP A 223 20.61 -13.22 8.13
N ASP A 224 20.49 -12.17 8.94
CA ASP A 224 20.95 -12.16 10.34
C ASP A 224 20.19 -13.20 11.17
N SER A 225 18.86 -13.27 11.02
CA SER A 225 18.05 -14.25 11.75
C SER A 225 18.35 -15.69 11.34
N VAL A 226 18.49 -15.96 10.04
CA VAL A 226 18.86 -17.28 9.50
C VAL A 226 20.27 -17.67 9.93
N PHE A 227 21.23 -16.74 9.87
CA PHE A 227 22.61 -16.98 10.29
C PHE A 227 22.71 -17.27 11.80
N ALA A 228 21.96 -16.53 12.63
CA ALA A 228 21.90 -16.79 14.06
C ALA A 228 21.31 -18.19 14.36
N SER A 229 20.22 -18.57 13.69
CA SER A 229 19.66 -19.94 13.81
C SER A 229 20.62 -21.01 13.32
N TYR A 230 21.32 -20.79 12.20
CA TYR A 230 22.33 -21.72 11.68
C TYR A 230 23.45 -21.96 12.69
N ASN A 231 24.01 -20.91 13.29
CA ASN A 231 25.06 -21.05 14.29
C ASN A 231 24.58 -21.80 15.54
N THR A 232 23.35 -21.52 16.01
CA THR A 232 22.78 -22.20 17.18
C THR A 232 22.63 -23.71 16.91
N ILE A 233 22.16 -24.09 15.72
CA ILE A 233 22.03 -25.49 15.31
C ILE A 233 23.42 -26.11 15.11
N SER A 234 24.37 -25.39 14.53
CA SER A 234 25.75 -25.87 14.38
C SER A 234 26.39 -26.19 15.72
N ASP A 235 26.23 -25.29 16.71
CA ASP A 235 26.76 -25.50 18.07
C ASP A 235 26.11 -26.71 18.75
N GLU A 236 24.80 -26.92 18.58
CA GLU A 236 24.09 -28.09 19.10
C GLU A 236 24.56 -29.39 18.43
N VAL A 237 24.74 -29.38 17.11
CA VAL A 237 25.25 -30.53 16.34
C VAL A 237 26.69 -30.85 16.75
N ASP A 238 27.55 -29.85 16.87
CA ASP A 238 28.94 -30.05 17.31
C ASP A 238 28.98 -30.61 18.74
N ALA A 239 28.13 -30.11 19.65
CA ALA A 239 28.01 -30.63 21.01
C ALA A 239 27.54 -32.08 21.06
N THR A 240 26.55 -32.44 20.23
CA THR A 240 26.05 -33.83 20.14
C THR A 240 27.06 -34.76 19.47
N GLN A 241 27.77 -34.32 18.44
CA GLN A 241 28.86 -35.08 17.80
C GLN A 241 29.99 -35.34 18.79
N ALA A 242 30.48 -34.30 19.47
CA ALA A 242 31.54 -34.44 20.47
C ALA A 242 31.11 -35.34 21.64
N GLY A 243 29.88 -35.18 22.15
CA GLY A 243 29.32 -36.02 23.21
C GLY A 243 29.17 -37.49 22.81
N ALA A 244 28.86 -37.75 21.54
CA ALA A 244 28.78 -39.09 20.97
C ALA A 244 30.15 -39.66 20.56
N GLY A 245 31.25 -38.90 20.67
CA GLY A 245 32.58 -39.34 20.21
C GLY A 245 32.69 -39.41 18.68
N LEU A 246 32.04 -38.50 17.97
CA LEU A 246 32.14 -38.30 16.52
C LEU A 246 32.97 -37.04 16.22
N ALA A 247 33.69 -37.03 15.10
CA ALA A 247 34.32 -35.84 14.56
C ALA A 247 33.30 -34.94 13.85
N ASN A 248 33.68 -33.71 13.50
CA ASN A 248 32.78 -32.75 12.85
C ASN A 248 32.23 -33.24 11.49
N ASP A 249 32.92 -34.17 10.82
CA ASP A 249 32.45 -34.81 9.59
C ASP A 249 31.53 -36.03 9.84
N GLY A 250 31.22 -36.32 11.10
CA GLY A 250 30.41 -37.45 11.53
C GLY A 250 31.17 -38.78 11.63
N THR A 251 32.48 -38.81 11.38
CA THR A 251 33.27 -40.04 11.53
C THR A 251 33.47 -40.40 13.00
N TYR A 252 33.45 -41.69 13.32
CA TYR A 252 33.64 -42.16 14.69
C TYR A 252 35.07 -41.96 15.18
N ILE A 253 35.22 -41.29 16.33
CA ILE A 253 36.49 -41.11 17.01
C ILE A 253 36.73 -42.31 17.92
N LYS A 254 37.60 -43.19 17.44
CA LYS A 254 37.97 -44.42 18.14
C LYS A 254 38.70 -44.14 19.45
N ASN A 255 38.17 -44.63 20.57
CA ASN A 255 38.89 -44.64 21.85
C ASN A 255 39.88 -45.81 21.92
N THR A 256 41.11 -45.56 21.48
CA THR A 256 42.20 -46.56 21.42
C THR A 256 42.69 -47.04 22.78
N THR A 257 42.35 -46.33 23.87
CA THR A 257 42.73 -46.69 25.24
C THR A 257 41.71 -47.56 25.95
N ALA A 258 40.54 -47.78 25.34
CA ALA A 258 39.47 -48.55 25.97
C ALA A 258 39.74 -50.06 25.93
N ASN A 259 39.43 -50.78 27.01
CA ASN A 259 39.73 -52.22 27.09
C ASN A 259 38.89 -53.06 26.13
N TYR A 260 37.62 -52.72 25.93
CA TYR A 260 36.67 -53.57 25.19
C TYR A 260 36.25 -52.99 23.84
N ILE A 261 36.39 -51.68 23.64
CA ILE A 261 35.97 -50.98 22.42
C ILE A 261 37.14 -50.38 21.62
N ALA A 262 38.41 -50.63 22.00
CA ALA A 262 39.57 -50.13 21.25
C ALA A 262 39.72 -50.71 19.84
N ALA A 263 38.86 -51.61 19.39
CA ALA A 263 38.77 -52.06 18.00
C ALA A 263 37.45 -51.66 17.33
N ALA A 264 36.63 -50.82 17.98
CA ALA A 264 35.37 -50.36 17.42
C ALA A 264 35.58 -49.50 16.17
N THR A 265 34.73 -49.69 15.16
CA THR A 265 34.73 -48.92 13.91
C THR A 265 33.67 -47.83 13.88
N ASP A 266 32.61 -47.99 14.68
CA ASP A 266 31.51 -47.06 14.84
C ASP A 266 30.85 -47.26 16.23
N LEU A 267 29.86 -46.42 16.56
CA LEU A 267 29.17 -46.47 17.85
C LEU A 267 28.37 -47.75 18.07
N ASN A 268 27.71 -48.25 17.02
CA ASN A 268 26.96 -49.50 17.11
C ASN A 268 27.90 -50.69 17.37
N ASP A 269 29.06 -50.72 16.72
CA ASP A 269 30.10 -51.73 16.98
C ASP A 269 30.69 -51.60 18.40
N ALA A 270 30.85 -50.38 18.93
CA ALA A 270 31.24 -50.16 20.32
C ALA A 270 30.19 -50.71 21.31
N ASP A 271 28.91 -50.42 21.09
CA ASP A 271 27.80 -50.91 21.93
C ASP A 271 27.70 -52.43 21.88
N ASN A 272 27.78 -53.03 20.69
CA ASN A 272 27.77 -54.49 20.53
C ASN A 272 28.95 -55.16 21.24
N LYS A 273 30.15 -54.56 21.21
CA LYS A 273 31.31 -55.07 21.95
C LYS A 273 31.12 -54.99 23.47
N LEU A 274 30.51 -53.92 23.98
CA LEU A 274 30.21 -53.79 25.40
C LEU A 274 29.13 -54.80 25.85
N ASP A 275 28.08 -54.99 25.06
CA ASP A 275 27.03 -55.99 25.34
C ASP A 275 27.61 -57.40 25.39
N LEU A 276 28.47 -57.76 24.42
CA LEU A 276 29.19 -59.04 24.42
C LEU A 276 30.04 -59.23 25.68
N GLN A 277 30.75 -58.20 26.13
CA GLN A 277 31.54 -58.29 27.36
C GLN A 277 30.66 -58.40 28.60
N ALA A 278 29.54 -57.68 28.66
CA ALA A 278 28.58 -57.79 29.75
C ALA A 278 28.00 -59.20 29.84
N LYS A 279 27.66 -59.79 28.69
CA LYS A 279 27.22 -61.19 28.61
C LYS A 279 28.29 -62.17 29.07
N ALA A 280 29.55 -62.00 28.64
CA ALA A 280 30.64 -62.86 29.06
C ALA A 280 30.84 -62.84 30.58
N ASN A 281 30.76 -61.66 31.21
CA ASN A 281 30.84 -61.52 32.66
C ASN A 281 29.64 -62.19 33.35
N ALA A 282 28.43 -62.02 32.82
CA ALA A 282 27.22 -62.64 33.37
C ALA A 282 27.30 -64.18 33.34
N ASP A 283 27.74 -64.76 32.22
CA ASP A 283 27.90 -66.21 32.06
C ASP A 283 29.00 -66.77 32.99
N ALA A 284 30.11 -66.04 33.15
CA ALA A 284 31.19 -66.42 34.06
C ALA A 284 30.74 -66.41 35.53
N ILE A 285 30.00 -65.38 35.96
CA ILE A 285 29.42 -65.29 37.30
C ILE A 285 28.42 -66.43 37.54
N ALA A 286 27.57 -66.73 36.56
CA ALA A 286 26.61 -67.83 36.65
C ALA A 286 27.33 -69.18 36.82
N THR A 287 28.39 -69.41 36.05
CA THR A 287 29.22 -70.62 36.15
C THR A 287 29.89 -70.73 37.52
N GLU A 288 30.47 -69.64 38.02
CA GLU A 288 31.10 -69.61 39.34
C GLU A 288 30.10 -69.86 40.46
N LYS A 289 28.89 -69.29 40.35
CA LYS A 289 27.80 -69.55 41.30
C LYS A 289 27.46 -71.03 41.36
N THR A 290 27.31 -71.69 40.20
CA THR A 290 27.06 -73.14 40.15
C THR A 290 28.21 -73.91 40.79
N ARG A 291 29.46 -73.58 40.46
CA ARG A 291 30.65 -74.24 41.02
C ARG A 291 30.72 -74.10 42.55
N ALA A 292 30.49 -72.90 43.07
CA ALA A 292 30.48 -72.61 44.51
C ALA A 292 29.37 -73.38 45.23
N THR A 293 28.12 -73.33 44.73
CA THR A 293 27.00 -74.06 45.34
C THR A 293 27.21 -75.58 45.34
N SER A 294 27.82 -76.14 44.30
CA SER A 294 28.18 -77.58 44.27
C SER A 294 29.23 -77.90 45.34
N ALA A 295 30.28 -77.10 45.47
CA ALA A 295 31.31 -77.30 46.49
C ALA A 295 30.76 -77.17 47.91
N GLU A 296 29.91 -76.17 48.17
CA GLU A 296 29.23 -75.97 49.45
C GLU A 296 28.34 -77.16 49.81
N THR A 297 27.61 -77.70 48.83
CA THR A 297 26.77 -78.90 49.03
C THR A 297 27.61 -80.12 49.38
N THR A 298 28.76 -80.32 48.71
CA THR A 298 29.69 -81.41 49.02
C THR A 298 30.30 -81.26 50.42
N LEU A 299 30.74 -80.06 50.77
CA LEU A 299 31.28 -79.78 52.11
C LEU A 299 30.24 -80.03 53.19
N GLN A 300 29.01 -79.57 52.99
CA GLN A 300 27.91 -79.82 53.93
C GLN A 300 27.66 -81.32 54.11
N THR A 301 27.63 -82.08 53.01
CA THR A 301 27.45 -83.54 53.05
C THR A 301 28.58 -84.23 53.82
N ASN A 302 29.84 -83.82 53.60
CA ASN A 302 30.99 -84.38 54.30
C ASN A 302 30.96 -84.06 55.80
N ILE A 303 30.59 -82.83 56.17
CA ILE A 303 30.43 -82.40 57.57
C ILE A 303 29.32 -83.21 58.25
N ASP A 304 28.17 -83.40 57.59
CA ASP A 304 27.05 -84.16 58.15
C ASP A 304 27.41 -85.64 58.33
N ALA A 305 28.18 -86.22 57.40
CA ALA A 305 28.69 -87.59 57.51
C ALA A 305 29.68 -87.74 58.67
N GLU A 306 30.65 -86.83 58.80
CA GLU A 306 31.62 -86.84 59.90
C GLU A 306 30.94 -86.65 61.26
N ALA A 307 29.98 -85.71 61.36
CA ALA A 307 29.21 -85.51 62.58
C ALA A 307 28.40 -86.74 62.97
N THR A 308 27.89 -87.50 61.98
CA THR A 308 27.19 -88.77 62.22
C THR A 308 28.15 -89.86 62.69
N ALA A 309 29.31 -89.99 62.03
CA ALA A 309 30.34 -90.96 62.40
C ALA A 309 30.88 -90.71 63.82
N ALA A 310 31.17 -89.44 64.16
CA ALA A 310 31.62 -89.04 65.48
C ALA A 310 30.60 -89.41 66.57
N ARG A 311 29.32 -89.03 66.40
CA ARG A 311 28.25 -89.38 67.36
C ARG A 311 28.09 -90.89 67.55
N ALA A 312 28.23 -91.68 66.48
CA ALA A 312 28.15 -93.14 66.56
C ALA A 312 29.33 -93.73 67.36
N ALA A 313 30.56 -93.23 67.14
CA ALA A 313 31.73 -93.65 67.90
C ALA A 313 31.63 -93.26 69.39
N GLU A 314 31.15 -92.04 69.67
CA GLU A 314 30.89 -91.56 71.04
C GLU A 314 29.86 -92.45 71.77
N LEU A 315 28.78 -92.85 71.08
CA LEU A 315 27.78 -93.75 71.63
C LEU A 315 28.37 -95.13 71.94
N VAL A 316 29.12 -95.73 71.01
CA VAL A 316 29.79 -97.03 71.23
C VAL A 316 30.75 -96.97 72.42
N ASN A 317 31.52 -95.89 72.55
CA ASN A 317 32.41 -95.70 73.68
C ASN A 317 31.64 -95.55 75.01
N SER A 318 30.55 -94.76 75.01
CA SER A 318 29.66 -94.61 76.16
C SER A 318 29.05 -95.95 76.60
N ASP A 319 28.55 -96.75 75.67
CA ASP A 319 27.95 -98.06 75.93
C ASP A 319 29.00 -99.07 76.45
N ALA A 320 30.21 -99.06 75.89
CA ALA A 320 31.32 -99.88 76.35
C ALA A 320 31.71 -99.53 77.80
N ILE A 321 31.85 -98.23 78.11
CA ILE A 321 32.11 -97.74 79.48
C ILE A 321 30.97 -98.15 80.43
N GLY A 322 29.71 -98.03 80.01
CA GLY A 322 28.55 -98.44 80.80
C GLY A 322 28.53 -99.96 81.08
N THR A 323 28.88 -100.77 80.08
CA THR A 323 28.99 -102.23 80.20
C THR A 323 30.11 -102.62 81.15
N GLU A 324 31.29 -102.01 81.01
CA GLU A 324 32.44 -102.27 81.88
C GLU A 324 32.15 -101.86 83.33
N LYS A 325 31.50 -100.71 83.54
CA LYS A 325 31.05 -100.28 84.87
C LYS A 325 30.13 -101.31 85.50
N THR A 326 29.16 -101.83 84.74
CA THR A 326 28.23 -102.85 85.23
C THR A 326 28.97 -104.15 85.56
N ARG A 327 29.89 -104.59 84.70
CA ARG A 327 30.72 -105.78 84.92
C ARG A 327 31.60 -105.65 86.17
N ALA A 328 32.29 -104.52 86.32
CA ALA A 328 33.19 -104.22 87.43
C ALA A 328 32.43 -104.21 88.76
N THR A 329 31.36 -103.42 88.85
CA THR A 329 30.51 -103.34 90.05
C THR A 329 29.89 -104.69 90.44
N GLY A 330 29.52 -105.52 89.46
CA GLY A 330 29.04 -106.89 89.70
C GLY A 330 30.12 -107.80 90.28
N ILE A 331 31.34 -107.78 89.73
CA ILE A 331 32.46 -108.57 90.26
C ILE A 331 32.88 -108.08 91.65
N GLU A 332 32.95 -106.77 91.86
CA GLU A 332 33.24 -106.16 93.16
C GLU A 332 32.22 -106.60 94.21
N GLY A 333 30.93 -106.64 93.86
CA GLY A 333 29.87 -107.15 94.73
C GLY A 333 30.00 -108.66 95.04
N ASN A 334 30.38 -109.47 94.05
CA ASN A 334 30.65 -110.90 94.27
C ASN A 334 31.85 -111.13 95.19
N ILE A 335 32.96 -110.41 94.96
CA ILE A 335 34.17 -110.47 95.80
C ILE A 335 33.82 -110.04 97.23
N GLN A 336 33.03 -108.97 97.39
CA GLN A 336 32.58 -108.53 98.71
C GLN A 336 31.75 -109.61 99.40
N SER A 337 30.87 -110.30 98.66
CA SER A 337 30.07 -111.40 99.22
C SER A 337 30.92 -112.60 99.66
N GLU A 338 31.90 -113.01 98.85
CA GLU A 338 32.85 -114.08 99.23
C GLU A 338 33.72 -113.70 100.44
N LEU A 339 34.15 -112.44 100.50
CA LEU A 339 34.90 -111.89 101.62
C LEU A 339 34.07 -111.93 102.90
N ASP A 340 32.82 -111.46 102.85
CA ASP A 340 31.90 -111.45 103.99
C ASP A 340 31.63 -112.86 104.52
N ILE A 341 31.44 -113.85 103.62
CA ILE A 341 31.28 -115.27 103.97
C ILE A 341 32.54 -115.80 104.66
N THR A 342 33.72 -115.51 104.11
CA THR A 342 35.01 -116.01 104.65
C THR A 342 35.32 -115.38 106.01
N GLN A 343 35.10 -114.07 106.16
CA GLN A 343 35.24 -113.35 107.43
C GLN A 343 34.31 -113.92 108.50
N THR A 344 33.02 -114.07 108.17
CA THR A 344 32.02 -114.63 109.08
C THR A 344 32.38 -116.06 109.48
N GLY A 345 32.78 -116.91 108.52
CA GLY A 345 33.22 -118.28 108.77
C GLY A 345 34.46 -118.38 109.67
N ALA A 346 35.34 -117.38 109.62
CA ALA A 346 36.52 -117.26 110.48
C ALA A 346 36.22 -116.59 111.85
N GLY A 347 34.98 -116.18 112.12
CA GLY A 347 34.62 -115.47 113.35
C GLY A 347 35.08 -114.00 113.39
N LEU A 348 35.29 -113.39 112.22
CA LEU A 348 35.59 -111.96 112.07
C LEU A 348 34.32 -111.16 111.74
N ALA A 349 34.19 -109.95 112.28
CA ALA A 349 33.18 -108.97 111.86
C ALA A 349 33.63 -108.23 110.58
N ALA A 350 32.72 -107.46 109.97
CA ALA A 350 32.99 -106.72 108.73
C ALA A 350 34.13 -105.69 108.83
N ASP A 351 34.43 -105.21 110.04
CA ASP A 351 35.58 -104.33 110.33
C ASP A 351 36.89 -105.09 110.60
N GLY A 352 36.86 -106.42 110.49
CA GLY A 352 37.99 -107.33 110.72
C GLY A 352 38.23 -107.72 112.18
N THR A 353 37.39 -107.30 113.13
CA THR A 353 37.53 -107.66 114.55
C THR A 353 37.13 -109.12 114.82
N TYR A 354 37.87 -109.84 115.68
CA TYR A 354 37.62 -111.26 115.99
C TYR A 354 36.65 -111.44 117.16
N SER A 355 35.73 -112.40 117.03
CA SER A 355 34.80 -112.83 118.06
C SER A 355 34.98 -114.33 118.36
N ALA A 356 35.37 -114.65 119.59
CA ALA A 356 35.61 -116.03 120.01
C ALA A 356 34.34 -116.88 119.99
N ASN A 357 34.42 -118.11 119.46
CA ASN A 357 33.28 -119.02 119.46
C ASN A 357 33.00 -119.54 120.88
N GLY A 358 31.99 -118.95 121.52
CA GLY A 358 31.57 -119.26 122.89
C GLY A 358 31.10 -120.71 123.12
N ALA A 359 30.85 -121.48 122.06
CA ALA A 359 30.46 -122.88 122.14
C ALA A 359 31.65 -123.86 122.26
N THR A 360 32.89 -123.42 122.04
CA THR A 360 34.07 -124.30 122.12
C THR A 360 34.65 -124.32 123.54
N ASN A 361 35.18 -125.46 124.00
CA ASN A 361 35.78 -125.56 125.34
C ASN A 361 37.22 -125.05 125.41
N TYR A 362 37.91 -124.90 124.27
CA TYR A 362 39.35 -124.63 124.23
C TYR A 362 39.74 -123.26 123.65
N MET A 363 38.82 -122.49 123.04
CA MET A 363 39.11 -121.20 122.40
C MET A 363 38.32 -120.01 122.98
N LYS A 364 37.75 -120.13 124.20
CA LYS A 364 36.87 -119.08 124.80
C LYS A 364 37.58 -117.76 125.11
N THR A 365 38.91 -117.74 125.23
CA THR A 365 39.70 -116.56 125.61
C THR A 365 40.57 -116.02 124.48
N SER A 366 40.43 -116.56 123.27
CA SER A 366 41.26 -116.16 122.14
C SER A 366 40.89 -114.74 121.68
N ALA A 367 41.88 -113.85 121.62
CA ALA A 367 41.70 -112.44 121.25
C ALA A 367 41.90 -112.18 119.74
N SER A 368 42.26 -113.21 118.97
CA SER A 368 42.43 -113.15 117.51
C SER A 368 42.30 -114.54 116.90
N LEU A 369 42.09 -114.60 115.58
CA LEU A 369 42.04 -115.86 114.83
C LEU A 369 43.36 -116.66 114.93
N VAL A 370 44.52 -115.99 115.03
CA VAL A 370 45.83 -116.65 115.17
C VAL A 370 46.00 -117.27 116.57
N ALA A 371 45.37 -116.67 117.58
CA ALA A 371 45.42 -117.13 118.97
C ALA A 371 44.31 -118.14 119.30
N ALA A 372 43.42 -118.44 118.35
CA ALA A 372 42.33 -119.41 118.47
C ALA A 372 42.79 -120.78 117.95
#